data_AF-A0A2R7NZV8-F1
#
_entry.id   AF-A0A2R7NZV8-F1
#
_cell.length_a   1.000
_cell.length_b   1.000
_cell.length_c   1.000
_cell.angle_alpha   90.00
_cell.angle_beta   90.00
_cell.angle_gamma   90.00
#
_symmetry.space_group_name_H-M   'P 1'
#
loop_
_entity.id
_entity.type
_entity.pdbx_description
1 polymer ?
#
loop_
_entity_poly.entity_id
_entity_poly.type
_entity_poly.pdbx_seq_one_letter_code
_entity_poly.pdbx_strand_id
1 'polypeptide(L)'
;MKKSIVFFLLISGLSFSQQKDLKINNLQPKSENFVFPVVSYTGNPVVANKINTFLQVNELEYIPNSGGNPFKLASTATNSYSNYVYFYDWEKLETPKNILTIGVNGEASGAYPEEFSDWKNFDLRTGNYINAEALFQTSASKTVAGLIQKKIKKRVNGFLVKLKSEKNPSE
;
A
#
# COMPACT_ATOMS: atom_id res chain seq x y z
N MET A 1 2.59 38.48 -21.41
CA MET A 1 2.94 37.05 -21.33
C MET A 1 3.67 36.62 -20.04
N LYS A 2 4.39 37.52 -19.33
CA LYS A 2 5.10 37.14 -18.08
C LYS A 2 4.22 37.00 -16.82
N LYS A 3 3.01 37.58 -16.79
CA LYS A 3 2.12 37.54 -15.61
C LYS A 3 1.38 36.21 -15.42
N SER A 4 1.07 35.48 -16.50
CA SER A 4 0.36 34.19 -16.43
C SER A 4 1.26 33.04 -15.96
N ILE A 5 2.56 33.08 -16.23
CA ILE A 5 3.52 32.05 -15.80
C ILE A 5 3.72 32.10 -14.28
N VAL A 6 3.74 33.30 -13.69
CA VAL A 6 3.88 33.50 -12.24
C VAL A 6 2.65 32.96 -11.49
N PHE A 7 1.47 33.08 -12.08
CA PHE A 7 0.22 32.58 -11.47
C PHE A 7 0.16 31.05 -11.43
N PHE A 8 0.68 30.36 -12.46
CA PHE A 8 0.78 28.89 -12.47
C PHE A 8 1.81 28.36 -11.47
N LEU A 9 2.92 29.08 -11.24
CA LEU A 9 3.92 28.74 -10.22
C LEU A 9 3.41 28.92 -8.78
N LEU A 10 2.53 29.89 -8.54
CA LEU A 10 1.91 30.12 -7.23
C LEU A 10 0.89 29.06 -6.86
N ILE A 11 0.13 28.52 -7.83
CA ILE A 11 -0.88 27.48 -7.57
C ILE A 11 -0.24 26.10 -7.36
N SER A 12 0.88 25.79 -8.04
CA SER A 12 1.60 24.52 -7.82
C SER A 12 2.32 24.48 -6.47
N GLY A 13 2.75 25.61 -5.90
CA GLY A 13 3.43 25.66 -4.60
C GLY A 13 2.51 25.53 -3.37
N LEU A 14 1.23 25.88 -3.47
CA LEU A 14 0.30 25.87 -2.33
C LEU A 14 -0.28 24.48 -2.01
N SER A 15 -0.16 23.51 -2.92
CA SER A 15 -0.62 22.14 -2.71
C SER A 15 0.34 21.31 -1.83
N PHE A 16 1.57 21.80 -1.60
CA PHE A 16 2.64 21.07 -0.89
C PHE A 16 2.69 21.27 0.63
N SER A 17 1.86 22.14 1.22
CA SER A 17 1.99 22.46 2.66
C SER A 17 1.21 21.56 3.61
N GLN A 18 0.30 20.71 3.14
CA GLN A 18 -0.66 20.03 4.05
C GLN A 18 -0.13 18.76 4.72
N GLN A 19 0.99 18.21 4.26
CA GLN A 19 1.59 16.99 4.83
C GLN A 19 2.83 17.26 5.69
N LYS A 20 3.17 18.53 6.01
CA LYS A 20 4.30 18.85 6.90
C LYS A 20 4.20 18.17 8.27
N ASP A 21 2.96 18.01 8.74
CA ASP A 21 2.65 17.39 10.03
C ASP A 21 2.61 15.87 9.98
N LEU A 22 2.54 15.27 8.78
CA LEU A 22 2.46 13.82 8.58
C LEU A 22 3.84 13.27 8.22
N LYS A 23 4.42 12.46 9.10
CA LYS A 23 5.70 11.77 8.85
C LYS A 23 5.52 10.27 8.97
N ILE A 24 6.22 9.53 8.14
CA ILE A 24 6.25 8.06 8.19
C ILE A 24 7.70 7.67 8.39
N ASN A 25 7.95 6.83 9.38
CA ASN A 25 9.27 6.31 9.71
C ASN A 25 9.25 4.78 9.73
N ASN A 26 10.40 4.17 9.97
CA ASN A 26 10.48 2.73 10.22
C ASN A 26 10.06 2.41 11.66
N LEU A 27 9.11 1.51 11.81
CA LEU A 27 8.77 0.87 13.08
C LEU A 27 10.03 0.17 13.63
N GLN A 28 10.26 0.33 14.93
CA GLN A 28 11.43 -0.26 15.59
C GLN A 28 11.07 -1.58 16.29
N PRO A 29 12.02 -2.53 16.37
CA PRO A 29 13.38 -2.46 15.84
C PRO A 29 13.44 -2.72 14.33
N LYS A 30 14.13 -1.85 13.58
CA LYS A 30 14.34 -2.06 12.13
C LYS A 30 15.44 -3.10 11.89
N SER A 31 15.21 -4.02 10.95
CA SER A 31 16.25 -4.85 10.32
C SER A 31 16.03 -4.94 8.81
N GLU A 32 16.89 -5.67 8.10
CA GLU A 32 16.73 -5.95 6.66
C GLU A 32 15.39 -6.62 6.33
N ASN A 33 14.92 -7.52 7.20
CA ASN A 33 13.67 -8.26 7.01
C ASN A 33 12.45 -7.57 7.66
N PHE A 34 12.67 -6.47 8.39
CA PHE A 34 11.66 -5.79 9.21
C PHE A 34 11.70 -4.27 8.99
N VAL A 35 11.42 -3.87 7.76
CA VAL A 35 11.24 -2.47 7.35
C VAL A 35 9.75 -2.19 7.19
N PHE A 36 9.11 -1.77 8.28
CA PHE A 36 7.65 -1.56 8.32
C PHE A 36 7.31 -0.11 8.66
N PRO A 37 6.25 0.48 8.07
CA PRO A 37 5.91 1.88 8.30
C PRO A 37 5.30 2.13 9.69
N VAL A 38 5.62 3.27 10.28
CA VAL A 38 4.91 3.86 11.42
C VAL A 38 4.61 5.32 11.14
N VAL A 39 3.34 5.69 11.24
CA VAL A 39 2.81 7.02 10.93
C VAL A 39 2.84 7.89 12.19
N SER A 40 3.23 9.14 12.03
CA SER A 40 3.07 10.19 13.02
C SER A 40 2.39 11.38 12.39
N TYR A 41 1.44 11.99 13.09
CA TYR A 41 0.67 13.12 12.59
C TYR A 41 0.51 14.17 13.70
N THR A 42 1.36 15.19 13.72
CA THR A 42 1.38 16.21 14.80
C THR A 42 0.07 16.99 14.85
N GLY A 43 -0.54 17.29 13.70
CA GLY A 43 -1.83 17.97 13.61
C GLY A 43 -3.03 17.11 14.00
N ASN A 44 -2.91 15.77 13.99
CA ASN A 44 -3.98 14.86 14.42
C ASN A 44 -3.43 13.49 14.88
N PRO A 45 -2.92 13.40 16.12
CA PRO A 45 -2.31 12.17 16.63
C PRO A 45 -3.30 10.99 16.72
N VAL A 46 -4.59 11.26 16.91
CA VAL A 46 -5.63 10.22 16.97
C VAL A 46 -5.75 9.48 15.64
N VAL A 47 -5.70 10.21 14.52
CA VAL A 47 -5.69 9.62 13.18
C VAL A 47 -4.45 8.75 12.97
N ALA A 48 -3.25 9.23 13.35
CA ALA A 48 -2.03 8.43 13.25
C ALA A 48 -2.11 7.14 14.07
N ASN A 49 -2.60 7.22 15.31
CA ASN A 49 -2.77 6.04 16.17
C ASN A 49 -3.70 5.01 15.55
N LYS A 50 -4.80 5.45 14.94
CA LYS A 50 -5.77 4.55 14.28
C LYS A 50 -5.17 3.86 13.05
N ILE A 51 -4.43 4.61 12.23
CA ILE A 51 -3.72 4.06 11.06
C ILE A 51 -2.67 3.04 11.52
N ASN A 52 -1.85 3.38 12.51
CA ASN A 52 -0.84 2.46 13.05
C ASN A 52 -1.46 1.21 13.67
N THR A 53 -2.59 1.34 14.35
CA THR A 53 -3.34 0.20 14.90
C THR A 53 -3.81 -0.71 13.79
N PHE A 54 -4.40 -0.16 12.73
CA PHE A 54 -4.80 -0.96 11.57
C PHE A 54 -3.60 -1.68 10.95
N LEU A 55 -2.51 -0.98 10.65
CA LEU A 55 -1.32 -1.56 10.01
C LEU A 55 -0.69 -2.67 10.88
N GLN A 56 -0.45 -2.39 12.15
CA GLN A 56 0.25 -3.33 13.03
C GLN A 56 -0.63 -4.53 13.42
N VAL A 57 -1.93 -4.34 13.64
CA VAL A 57 -2.82 -5.47 13.95
C VAL A 57 -3.08 -6.32 12.70
N ASN A 58 -3.32 -5.69 11.54
CA ASN A 58 -3.65 -6.43 10.32
C ASN A 58 -2.46 -7.17 9.72
N GLU A 59 -1.27 -6.55 9.73
CA GLU A 59 -0.09 -7.12 9.04
C GLU A 59 0.88 -7.83 9.99
N LEU A 60 0.95 -7.43 11.27
CA LEU A 60 1.91 -7.98 12.23
C LEU A 60 1.26 -8.77 13.36
N GLU A 61 -0.07 -8.83 13.41
CA GLU A 61 -0.85 -9.34 14.56
C GLU A 61 -0.46 -8.69 15.89
N TYR A 62 0.04 -7.45 15.84
CA TYR A 62 0.61 -6.74 16.98
C TYR A 62 -0.27 -5.57 17.41
N ILE A 63 -0.57 -5.50 18.72
CA ILE A 63 -1.27 -4.36 19.31
C ILE A 63 -0.24 -3.28 19.64
N PRO A 64 -0.33 -2.07 19.06
CA PRO A 64 0.62 -1.00 19.35
C PRO A 64 0.78 -0.72 20.84
N ASN A 65 2.01 -0.56 21.29
CA ASN A 65 2.39 -0.32 22.69
C ASN A 65 2.09 -1.45 23.68
N SER A 66 1.78 -2.68 23.23
CA SER A 66 1.63 -3.83 24.13
C SER A 66 2.97 -4.32 24.72
N GLY A 67 4.09 -3.79 24.25
CA GLY A 67 5.44 -4.21 24.63
C GLY A 67 5.94 -5.41 23.82
N GLY A 68 7.24 -5.69 23.94
CA GLY A 68 7.91 -6.74 23.16
C GLY A 68 8.27 -6.31 21.73
N ASN A 69 8.67 -7.28 20.90
CA ASN A 69 9.03 -7.03 19.51
C ASN A 69 7.79 -7.16 18.60
N PRO A 70 7.38 -6.12 17.85
CA PRO A 70 6.22 -6.16 16.97
C PRO A 70 6.32 -7.21 15.85
N PHE A 71 7.53 -7.63 15.48
CA PHE A 71 7.77 -8.62 14.43
C PHE A 71 7.76 -10.08 14.93
N LYS A 72 7.45 -10.30 16.22
CA LYS A 72 7.46 -11.64 16.82
C LYS A 72 6.36 -12.55 16.26
N LEU A 73 5.18 -12.01 15.95
CA LEU A 73 4.04 -12.81 15.47
C LEU A 73 3.99 -12.95 13.95
N ALA A 74 4.43 -11.92 13.20
CA ALA A 74 4.64 -12.00 11.76
C ALA A 74 5.59 -13.15 11.33
N SER A 75 6.44 -13.63 12.25
CA SER A 75 7.34 -14.77 12.02
C SER A 75 6.77 -16.13 12.42
N THR A 76 5.54 -16.19 12.94
CA THR A 76 4.91 -17.42 13.45
C THR A 76 3.47 -17.57 12.98
N ALA A 77 3.20 -17.49 11.67
CA ALA A 77 1.82 -17.66 11.19
C ALA A 77 1.30 -19.04 11.63
N THR A 78 0.26 -19.05 12.46
CA THR A 78 -0.21 -20.24 13.19
C THR A 78 -0.98 -21.24 12.33
N ASN A 79 -1.04 -21.01 11.02
CA ASN A 79 -1.66 -21.89 10.03
C ASN A 79 -0.59 -22.69 9.24
N SER A 80 -0.05 -23.72 9.89
CA SER A 80 0.61 -24.88 9.26
C SER A 80 1.95 -24.61 8.54
N TYR A 81 3.02 -25.21 9.08
CA TYR A 81 4.44 -25.08 8.68
C TYR A 81 5.01 -23.69 9.00
N SER A 82 6.31 -23.60 9.31
CA SER A 82 6.94 -22.40 9.86
C SER A 82 6.90 -21.23 8.87
N ASN A 83 5.78 -20.51 8.87
CA ASN A 83 5.49 -19.42 7.97
C ASN A 83 6.09 -18.14 8.55
N TYR A 84 6.96 -17.48 7.80
CA TYR A 84 7.47 -16.16 8.13
C TYR A 84 7.01 -15.14 7.09
N VAL A 85 6.72 -13.94 7.58
CA VAL A 85 6.49 -12.76 6.76
C VAL A 85 7.62 -11.78 6.99
N TYR A 86 8.30 -11.41 5.90
CA TYR A 86 9.30 -10.35 5.89
C TYR A 86 8.73 -9.12 5.19
N PHE A 87 9.15 -7.96 5.69
CA PHE A 87 8.80 -6.66 5.15
C PHE A 87 10.10 -5.97 4.76
N TYR A 88 10.36 -5.88 3.46
CA TYR A 88 11.65 -5.41 2.93
C TYR A 88 11.69 -3.89 2.80
N ASP A 89 10.57 -3.28 2.43
CA ASP A 89 10.44 -1.84 2.34
C ASP A 89 8.98 -1.37 2.41
N TRP A 90 8.84 -0.05 2.49
CA TRP A 90 7.58 0.63 2.28
C TRP A 90 7.80 1.94 1.54
N GLU A 91 6.76 2.38 0.84
CA GLU A 91 6.74 3.65 0.15
C GLU A 91 5.46 4.43 0.44
N LYS A 92 5.56 5.75 0.35
CA LYS A 92 4.40 6.64 0.39
C LYS A 92 4.15 7.17 -1.01
N LEU A 93 2.96 6.94 -1.54
CA LEU A 93 2.58 7.47 -2.85
C LEU A 93 2.10 8.92 -2.76
N GLU A 94 2.38 9.69 -3.81
CA GLU A 94 1.79 11.01 -4.00
C GLU A 94 0.27 10.88 -4.17
N THR A 95 -0.47 11.59 -3.33
CA THR A 95 -1.91 11.41 -3.16
C THR A 95 -2.60 12.76 -3.00
N PRO A 96 -3.89 12.87 -3.39
CA PRO A 96 -4.67 14.08 -3.14
C PRO A 96 -4.76 14.42 -1.66
N LYS A 97 -5.18 15.66 -1.37
CA LYS A 97 -5.48 16.11 -0.01
C LYS A 97 -6.34 15.10 0.74
N ASN A 98 -5.98 14.88 2.01
CA ASN A 98 -6.64 13.99 2.95
C ASN A 98 -6.56 12.49 2.64
N ILE A 99 -5.82 12.07 1.62
CA ILE A 99 -5.56 10.66 1.35
C ILE A 99 -4.11 10.36 1.73
N LEU A 100 -3.91 9.22 2.39
CA LEU A 100 -2.60 8.62 2.59
C LEU A 100 -2.60 7.24 1.96
N THR A 101 -1.67 7.00 1.06
CA THR A 101 -1.41 5.67 0.50
C THR A 101 -0.02 5.22 0.90
N ILE A 102 0.06 4.03 1.49
CA ILE A 102 1.30 3.37 1.88
C ILE A 102 1.38 2.04 1.13
N GLY A 103 2.43 1.88 0.33
CA GLY A 103 2.83 0.61 -0.25
C GLY A 103 3.76 -0.14 0.70
N VAL A 104 3.61 -1.44 0.81
CA VAL A 104 4.49 -2.33 1.56
C VAL A 104 4.88 -3.50 0.66
N ASN A 105 6.18 -3.78 0.61
CA ASN A 105 6.73 -4.90 -0.15
C ASN A 105 7.39 -5.88 0.80
N GLY A 106 7.29 -7.17 0.46
CA GLY A 106 7.80 -8.20 1.33
C GLY A 106 7.68 -9.58 0.71
N GLU A 107 7.83 -10.57 1.58
CA GLU A 107 7.74 -11.97 1.21
C GLU A 107 6.99 -12.72 2.31
N ALA A 108 6.05 -13.56 1.90
CA ALA A 108 5.46 -14.58 2.74
C ALA A 108 6.03 -15.93 2.31
N SER A 109 6.65 -16.64 3.24
CA SER A 109 7.26 -17.94 2.96
C SER A 109 6.54 -19.02 3.73
N GLY A 110 6.10 -20.06 3.02
CA GLY A 110 5.62 -21.31 3.60
C GLY A 110 6.39 -22.49 3.03
N ALA A 111 5.79 -23.22 2.08
CA ALA A 111 6.51 -24.23 1.31
C ALA A 111 7.58 -23.61 0.38
N TYR A 112 7.27 -22.43 -0.17
CA TYR A 112 8.17 -21.62 -0.97
C TYR A 112 7.97 -20.14 -0.64
N PRO A 113 8.98 -19.29 -0.89
CA PRO A 113 8.86 -17.84 -0.89
C PRO A 113 7.88 -17.31 -1.93
N GLU A 114 6.98 -16.43 -1.50
CA GLU A 114 6.11 -15.64 -2.37
C GLU A 114 6.27 -14.15 -2.05
N GLU A 115 6.80 -13.39 -3.01
CA GLU A 115 6.86 -11.94 -2.93
C GLU A 115 5.45 -11.33 -2.99
N PHE A 116 5.22 -10.30 -2.18
CA PHE A 116 4.00 -9.51 -2.23
C PHE A 116 4.30 -8.02 -2.30
N SER A 117 3.36 -7.31 -2.92
CA SER A 117 3.26 -5.85 -2.87
C SER A 117 1.82 -5.50 -2.56
N ASP A 118 1.60 -4.71 -1.51
CA ASP A 118 0.26 -4.28 -1.10
C ASP A 118 0.19 -2.78 -0.84
N TRP A 119 -0.94 -2.16 -1.17
CA TRP A 119 -1.17 -0.74 -1.01
C TRP A 119 -2.39 -0.48 -0.15
N LYS A 120 -2.17 0.14 1.01
CA LYS A 120 -3.24 0.54 1.93
C LYS A 120 -3.53 2.02 1.78
N ASN A 121 -4.82 2.36 1.72
CA ASN A 121 -5.32 3.71 1.54
C ASN A 121 -6.06 4.16 2.79
N PHE A 122 -5.81 5.37 3.27
CA PHE A 122 -6.42 5.93 4.49
C PHE A 122 -6.96 7.34 4.27
N ASP A 123 -8.10 7.64 4.88
CA ASP A 123 -8.62 9.00 4.97
C ASP A 123 -7.99 9.71 6.20
N LEU A 124 -7.15 10.71 5.96
CA LEU A 124 -6.44 11.48 6.99
C LEU A 124 -7.36 12.35 7.86
N ARG A 125 -8.64 12.50 7.52
CA ARG A 125 -9.60 13.18 8.41
C ARG A 125 -10.09 12.26 9.52
N THR A 126 -10.12 10.95 9.27
CA THR A 126 -10.80 9.96 10.14
C THR A 126 -9.91 8.80 10.57
N GLY A 127 -8.77 8.61 9.91
CA GLY A 127 -7.88 7.45 10.05
C GLY A 127 -8.51 6.15 9.54
N ASN A 128 -9.61 6.20 8.80
CA ASN A 128 -10.27 5.01 8.27
C ASN A 128 -9.50 4.44 7.09
N TYR A 129 -9.35 3.12 7.06
CA TYR A 129 -8.96 2.39 5.86
C TYR A 129 -10.03 2.54 4.78
N ILE A 130 -9.60 2.82 3.56
CA ILE A 130 -10.44 2.93 2.38
C ILE A 130 -10.30 1.61 1.61
N ASN A 131 -11.28 0.72 1.81
CA ASN A 131 -11.40 -0.50 1.02
C ASN A 131 -12.05 -0.21 -0.33
N ALA A 132 -11.88 -1.13 -1.29
CA ALA A 132 -12.40 -0.97 -2.63
C ALA A 132 -13.93 -0.95 -2.66
N GLU A 133 -14.58 -1.72 -1.80
CA GLU A 133 -16.03 -1.82 -1.69
C GLU A 133 -16.66 -0.48 -1.29
N ALA A 134 -15.98 0.31 -0.47
CA ALA A 134 -16.42 1.63 -0.05
C ALA A 134 -16.37 2.68 -1.19
N LEU A 135 -15.64 2.39 -2.28
CA LEU A 135 -15.53 3.31 -3.41
C LEU A 135 -16.71 3.21 -4.38
N PHE A 136 -17.49 2.14 -4.31
CA PHE A 136 -18.52 1.86 -5.29
C PHE A 136 -19.87 1.56 -4.64
N GLN A 137 -20.95 2.00 -5.29
CA GLN A 137 -22.28 1.51 -4.94
C GLN A 137 -22.35 0.00 -5.20
N THR A 138 -23.11 -0.73 -4.40
CA THR A 138 -23.28 -2.19 -4.55
C THR A 138 -23.72 -2.59 -5.96
N SER A 139 -24.57 -1.77 -6.59
CA SER A 139 -25.03 -1.94 -7.97
C SER A 139 -23.92 -1.84 -9.03
N ALA A 140 -22.82 -1.15 -8.72
CA ALA A 140 -21.70 -0.96 -9.64
C ALA A 140 -20.67 -2.09 -9.59
N SER A 141 -20.70 -2.96 -8.57
CA SER A 141 -19.75 -4.07 -8.39
C SER A 141 -19.62 -4.97 -9.63
N LYS A 142 -20.76 -5.38 -10.22
CA LYS A 142 -20.80 -6.21 -11.43
C LYS A 142 -20.18 -5.50 -12.64
N THR A 143 -20.40 -4.19 -12.78
CA THR A 143 -19.82 -3.39 -13.85
C THR A 143 -18.30 -3.32 -13.72
N VAL A 144 -17.80 -3.03 -12.51
CA VAL A 144 -16.36 -2.98 -12.22
C VAL A 144 -15.71 -4.34 -12.49
N ALA A 145 -16.31 -5.43 -12.00
CA ALA A 145 -15.82 -6.79 -12.24
C ALA A 145 -15.76 -7.12 -13.75
N GLY A 146 -16.79 -6.75 -14.52
CA GLY A 146 -16.82 -6.93 -15.97
C GLY A 146 -15.72 -6.15 -16.69
N LEU A 147 -15.43 -4.92 -16.27
CA LEU A 147 -14.32 -4.12 -16.82
C LEU A 147 -12.96 -4.75 -16.53
N ILE A 148 -12.75 -5.25 -15.31
CA ILE A 148 -11.51 -5.95 -14.91
C ILE A 148 -11.34 -7.22 -15.76
N GLN A 149 -12.38 -8.06 -15.86
CA GLN A 149 -12.36 -9.29 -16.65
C GLN A 149 -12.03 -9.01 -18.12
N LYS A 150 -12.61 -7.96 -18.71
CA LYS A 150 -12.31 -7.56 -20.10
C LYS A 150 -10.84 -7.19 -20.28
N LYS A 151 -10.25 -6.46 -19.32
CA LYS A 151 -8.81 -6.12 -19.35
C LYS A 151 -7.92 -7.35 -19.21
N ILE A 152 -8.24 -8.27 -18.29
CA ILE A 152 -7.49 -9.52 -18.10
C ILE A 152 -7.51 -10.35 -19.38
N LYS A 153 -8.68 -10.58 -19.97
CA LYS A 153 -8.82 -11.31 -21.25
C LYS A 153 -7.97 -10.70 -22.35
N LYS A 154 -7.97 -9.36 -22.47
CA LYS A 154 -7.13 -8.65 -23.44
C LYS A 154 -5.64 -8.91 -23.20
N ARG A 155 -5.17 -8.85 -21.94
CA ARG A 155 -3.75 -9.09 -21.59
C ARG A 155 -3.32 -10.51 -21.91
N VAL A 156 -4.13 -11.50 -21.55
CA VAL A 156 -3.87 -12.92 -21.84
C VAL A 156 -3.82 -13.16 -23.34
N ASN A 157 -4.80 -12.65 -24.10
CA ASN A 157 -4.81 -12.81 -25.55
C ASN A 157 -3.58 -12.17 -26.19
N GLY A 158 -3.17 -10.97 -25.74
CA GLY A 158 -1.96 -10.31 -26.24
C GLY A 158 -0.69 -11.12 -25.95
N PHE A 159 -0.58 -11.69 -24.74
CA PHE A 159 0.53 -12.56 -24.37
C PHE A 159 0.61 -13.83 -25.24
N LEU A 160 -0.54 -14.49 -25.48
CA LEU A 160 -0.59 -15.67 -26.34
C LEU A 160 -0.21 -15.37 -27.79
N VAL A 161 -0.59 -14.20 -28.32
CA VAL A 161 -0.16 -13.75 -29.65
C VAL A 161 1.37 -13.59 -29.69
N LYS A 162 1.96 -12.90 -28.69
CA LYS A 162 3.41 -12.70 -28.58
C LYS A 162 4.17 -14.04 -28.51
N LEU A 163 3.72 -14.95 -27.64
CA LEU A 163 4.33 -16.28 -27.50
C LEU A 163 4.32 -17.06 -28.82
N LYS A 164 3.22 -17.01 -29.57
CA LYS A 164 3.11 -17.70 -30.87
C LYS A 164 4.03 -17.10 -31.92
N SER A 165 4.21 -15.77 -31.95
CA SER A 165 5.14 -15.13 -32.88
C SER A 165 6.60 -15.44 -32.56
N GLU A 166 6.95 -15.59 -31.28
CA GLU A 166 8.32 -15.93 -30.85
C GLU A 166 8.69 -17.40 -31.12
N LYS A 167 7.69 -18.29 -31.21
CA LYS A 167 7.89 -19.72 -31.52
C LYS A 167 8.16 -20.00 -33.01
N ASN A 168 8.01 -19.02 -33.88
CA ASN A 168 8.38 -19.10 -35.30
C ASN A 168 9.61 -18.22 -35.61
N PRO A 169 10.82 -18.51 -35.11
CA PRO A 169 12.00 -18.07 -35.82
C PRO A 169 12.07 -18.90 -37.12
N SER A 170 12.11 -18.23 -38.25
CA SER A 170 12.53 -18.83 -39.51
C SER A 170 13.92 -19.44 -39.34
N GLU A 171 14.00 -20.76 -39.19
CA GLU A 171 15.11 -21.57 -39.68
C GLU A 171 14.84 -21.99 -41.12
#